data_AF-A0ABC9Y6Y6-F1
#
_entry.id   AF-A0ABC9Y6Y6-F1
#
_cell.length_a   1.000
_cell.length_b   1.000
_cell.length_c   1.000
_cell.angle_alpha   90.00
_cell.angle_beta   90.00
_cell.angle_gamma   90.00
#
_symmetry.space_group_name_H-M   'P 1'
#
loop_
_entity.id
_entity.type
_entity.pdbx_description
1 polymer ?
#
loop_
_entity_poly.entity_id
_entity_poly.type
_entity_poly.pdbx_seq_one_letter_code
_entity_poly.pdbx_strand_id
1 'polypeptide(L)'
;MGDFNHPDICWRDNAAECKQSRKFLECVDDNFLLQVIEEPTRRGAVLDLVLTNKAGLVGDVKLKGSLGCSDHKMVEFRILRAARRARSKLTTLDFSRADFGLFRDLLGRISWDKALEGKGAQDSSLLFKGHLLQAQERCIPTKRKSGKTTKRPLWMNKELLGKVKQKREAYRGWKQGQVAWEEYRETVRAARDQVRKAKALIEISLARDVKDNKKSFYRYVSDKRRTRENVGPLWNETGDLVTQDKEKAEVLNDFFASVFTGKCLSHTAQVAEGRDWETAEPPTVGKDQV
;
A
#
# COMPACT_ATOMS: atom_id res chain seq x y z
N MET A 1 -11.43 14.09 15.19
CA MET A 1 -10.52 14.23 16.34
C MET A 1 -9.41 15.18 15.95
N GLY A 2 -9.09 16.15 16.78
CA GLY A 2 -7.97 17.07 16.55
C GLY A 2 -7.76 17.99 17.74
N ASP A 3 -6.66 18.74 17.73
CA ASP A 3 -6.42 19.85 18.66
C ASP A 3 -6.99 21.13 18.04
N PHE A 4 -7.99 21.71 18.70
CA PHE A 4 -8.72 22.89 18.21
C PHE A 4 -8.32 24.19 18.90
N ASN A 5 -7.51 24.11 19.97
CA ASN A 5 -6.98 25.29 20.69
C ASN A 5 -8.03 26.35 21.10
N HIS A 6 -9.18 25.89 21.63
CA HIS A 6 -10.22 26.76 22.22
C HIS A 6 -10.30 26.55 23.75
N PRO A 7 -9.38 27.13 24.54
CA PRO A 7 -9.28 26.89 25.99
C PRO A 7 -10.42 27.50 26.82
N ASP A 8 -11.09 28.52 26.30
CA ASP A 8 -12.16 29.29 26.96
C ASP A 8 -13.56 28.68 26.78
N ILE A 9 -13.67 27.56 26.06
CA ILE A 9 -14.93 26.84 25.91
C ILE A 9 -15.24 26.05 27.19
N CYS A 10 -16.38 26.35 27.79
CA CYS A 10 -17.01 25.47 28.77
C CYS A 10 -17.99 24.53 28.07
N TRP A 11 -17.56 23.28 27.88
CA TRP A 11 -18.39 22.23 27.25
C TRP A 11 -19.60 21.80 28.07
N ARG A 12 -19.60 22.03 29.40
CA ARG A 12 -20.77 21.73 30.25
C ARG A 12 -21.89 22.75 30.08
N ASP A 13 -21.52 24.01 30.00
CA ASP A 13 -22.48 25.13 29.93
C ASP A 13 -22.75 25.56 28.48
N ASN A 14 -22.13 24.88 27.51
CA ASN A 14 -22.11 25.23 26.09
C ASN A 14 -21.84 26.73 25.83
N ALA A 15 -20.83 27.27 26.52
CA ALA A 15 -20.52 28.69 26.50
C ALA A 15 -19.04 28.95 26.23
N ALA A 16 -18.74 30.12 25.66
CA ALA A 16 -17.37 30.57 25.45
C ALA A 16 -17.26 32.08 25.58
N GLU A 17 -16.14 32.56 26.12
CA GLU A 17 -15.90 33.99 26.34
C GLU A 17 -15.55 34.70 25.03
N CYS A 18 -14.64 34.12 24.25
CA CYS A 18 -14.13 34.77 23.06
C CYS A 18 -15.05 34.57 21.85
N LYS A 19 -15.09 35.57 20.96
CA LYS A 19 -15.93 35.55 19.75
C LYS A 19 -15.59 34.37 18.83
N GLN A 20 -14.32 33.98 18.76
CA GLN A 20 -13.89 32.89 17.89
C GLN A 20 -14.38 31.52 18.38
N SER A 21 -14.27 31.27 19.69
CA SER A 21 -14.77 30.04 20.33
C SER A 21 -16.30 29.96 20.28
N ARG A 22 -17.01 31.09 20.41
CA ARG A 22 -18.47 31.13 20.20
C ARG A 22 -18.87 30.73 18.79
N LYS A 23 -18.22 31.29 17.76
CA LYS A 23 -18.46 30.87 16.37
C LYS A 23 -18.15 29.39 16.12
N PHE A 24 -17.16 28.85 16.83
CA PHE A 24 -16.84 27.44 16.74
C PHE A 24 -17.93 26.57 17.38
N LEU A 25 -18.44 26.94 18.55
CA LEU A 25 -19.59 26.28 19.19
C LEU A 25 -20.84 26.33 18.31
N GLU A 26 -21.17 27.50 17.76
CA GLU A 26 -22.27 27.66 16.80
C GLU A 26 -22.12 26.68 15.62
N CYS A 27 -20.91 26.57 15.06
CA CYS A 27 -20.64 25.62 13.98
C CYS A 27 -20.79 24.16 14.41
N VAL A 28 -20.37 23.79 15.62
CA VAL A 28 -20.54 22.44 16.16
C VAL A 28 -22.03 22.10 16.30
N ASP A 29 -22.81 23.03 16.83
CA ASP A 29 -24.26 22.89 17.03
C ASP A 29 -25.02 22.84 15.70
N ASP A 30 -24.72 23.74 14.76
CA ASP A 30 -25.32 23.80 13.42
C ASP A 30 -25.09 22.50 12.62
N ASN A 31 -23.99 21.80 12.89
CA ASN A 31 -23.63 20.54 12.24
C ASN A 31 -24.07 19.30 13.03
N PHE A 32 -24.84 19.48 14.12
CA PHE A 32 -25.30 18.40 15.01
C PHE A 32 -24.15 17.52 15.51
N LEU A 33 -22.99 18.15 15.78
CA LEU A 33 -21.80 17.47 16.25
C LEU A 33 -21.80 17.43 17.78
N LEU A 34 -21.52 16.24 18.31
CA LEU A 34 -21.36 15.99 19.73
C LEU A 34 -19.88 15.86 20.05
N GLN A 35 -19.44 16.63 21.04
CA GLN A 35 -18.15 16.46 21.66
C GLN A 35 -18.25 15.32 22.69
N VAL A 36 -17.26 14.39 22.72
CA VAL A 36 -17.27 13.22 23.63
C VAL A 36 -16.15 13.15 24.68
N ILE A 37 -15.32 14.19 24.83
CA ILE A 37 -14.25 14.25 25.84
C ILE A 37 -14.65 15.21 26.97
N GLU A 38 -14.87 14.69 28.16
CA GLU A 38 -15.30 15.48 29.31
C GLU A 38 -14.14 16.01 30.18
N GLU A 39 -12.99 15.36 30.09
CA GLU A 39 -11.83 15.68 30.92
C GLU A 39 -10.80 16.58 30.20
N PRO A 40 -10.07 17.45 30.93
CA PRO A 40 -9.02 18.27 30.34
C PRO A 40 -7.88 17.48 29.70
N THR A 41 -7.58 17.80 28.44
CA THR A 41 -6.53 17.16 27.64
C THR A 41 -5.17 17.86 27.78
N ARG A 42 -5.14 19.13 28.19
CA ARG A 42 -3.90 19.88 28.43
C ARG A 42 -4.09 20.97 29.48
N ARG A 43 -3.24 20.99 30.52
CA ARG A 43 -3.15 22.07 31.53
C ARG A 43 -4.49 22.60 32.07
N GLY A 44 -5.48 21.72 32.25
CA GLY A 44 -6.80 22.09 32.77
C GLY A 44 -7.84 22.49 31.72
N ALA A 45 -7.48 22.58 30.43
CA ALA A 45 -8.40 22.83 29.33
C ALA A 45 -8.64 21.59 28.44
N VAL A 46 -9.81 21.53 27.80
CA VAL A 46 -10.20 20.53 26.80
C VAL A 46 -9.89 21.09 25.41
N LEU A 47 -8.70 20.80 24.88
CA LEU A 47 -8.25 21.33 23.57
C LEU A 47 -8.34 20.29 22.46
N ASP A 48 -8.09 19.03 22.81
CA ASP A 48 -8.22 17.91 21.89
C ASP A 48 -9.67 17.44 21.90
N LEU A 49 -10.37 17.60 20.78
CA LEU A 49 -11.78 17.26 20.66
C LEU A 49 -11.97 16.01 19.83
N VAL A 50 -12.94 15.18 20.22
CA VAL A 50 -13.50 14.13 19.38
C VAL A 50 -14.95 14.53 19.13
N LEU A 51 -15.23 14.93 17.88
CA LEU A 51 -16.56 15.29 17.42
C LEU A 51 -17.20 14.10 16.70
N THR A 52 -18.48 13.85 16.94
CA THR A 52 -19.27 12.82 16.25
C THR A 52 -20.69 13.31 15.99
N ASN A 53 -21.25 13.01 14.83
CA ASN A 53 -22.64 13.29 14.50
C ASN A 53 -23.59 12.14 14.92
N LYS A 54 -23.08 11.12 15.62
CA LYS A 54 -23.86 9.94 16.00
C LYS A 54 -23.55 9.54 17.44
N ALA A 55 -24.52 9.75 18.32
CA ALA A 55 -24.45 9.27 19.69
C ALA A 55 -24.19 7.75 19.74
N GLY A 56 -23.30 7.32 20.63
CA GLY A 56 -22.92 5.92 20.79
C GLY A 56 -22.01 5.34 19.70
N LEU A 57 -21.63 6.09 18.66
CA LEU A 57 -20.61 5.64 17.70
C LEU A 57 -19.21 5.60 18.32
N VAL A 58 -18.94 6.54 19.22
CA VAL A 58 -17.69 6.60 19.99
C VAL A 58 -18.01 6.17 21.43
N GLY A 59 -17.27 5.18 21.93
CA GLY A 59 -17.40 4.68 23.31
C GLY A 59 -16.04 4.41 23.94
N ASP A 60 -16.05 4.03 25.22
CA ASP A 60 -14.83 3.77 26.02
C ASP A 60 -13.80 4.91 25.96
N VAL A 61 -14.26 6.17 25.98
CA VAL A 61 -13.37 7.34 25.98
C VAL A 61 -12.61 7.39 27.30
N LYS A 62 -11.28 7.40 27.24
CA LYS A 62 -10.38 7.44 28.39
C LYS A 62 -9.24 8.39 28.10
N LEU A 63 -8.99 9.31 29.03
CA LEU A 63 -7.73 10.01 29.05
C LEU A 63 -6.66 9.11 29.66
N LYS A 64 -5.50 9.11 29.03
CA LYS A 64 -4.27 8.49 29.52
C LYS A 64 -3.25 9.57 29.81
N GLY A 65 -2.18 9.18 30.48
CA GLY A 65 -1.01 10.04 30.65
C GLY A 65 -0.43 10.50 29.30
N SER A 66 0.54 11.40 29.37
CA SER A 66 1.16 11.98 28.19
C SER A 66 1.88 10.94 27.32
N LEU A 67 1.85 11.18 26.00
CA LEU A 67 2.62 10.38 25.05
C LEU A 67 4.04 10.95 24.90
N GLY A 68 5.05 10.22 25.40
CA GLY A 68 6.45 10.68 25.33
C GLY A 68 6.66 11.93 26.19
N CYS A 69 7.24 13.01 25.65
CA CYS A 69 7.42 14.27 26.39
C CYS A 69 6.28 15.28 26.18
N SER A 70 5.15 14.87 25.62
CA SER A 70 4.04 15.79 25.32
C SER A 70 3.41 16.33 26.61
N ASP A 71 2.98 17.57 26.58
CA ASP A 71 2.14 18.17 27.62
C ASP A 71 0.63 17.92 27.38
N HIS A 72 0.27 17.30 26.26
CA HIS A 72 -1.07 16.79 26.00
C HIS A 72 -1.23 15.37 26.57
N LYS A 73 -2.41 15.10 27.14
CA LYS A 73 -2.86 13.78 27.55
C LYS A 73 -3.30 12.99 26.32
N MET A 74 -3.01 11.69 26.32
CA MET A 74 -3.44 10.81 25.24
C MET A 74 -4.93 10.49 25.40
N VAL A 75 -5.72 10.72 24.35
CA VAL A 75 -7.11 10.27 24.28
C VAL A 75 -7.16 8.86 23.67
N GLU A 76 -7.67 7.88 24.40
CA GLU A 76 -8.06 6.57 23.86
C GLU A 76 -9.58 6.48 23.78
N PHE A 77 -10.11 6.02 22.66
CA PHE A 77 -11.53 5.73 22.51
C PHE A 77 -11.72 4.59 21.51
N ARG A 78 -12.91 4.00 21.50
CA ARG A 78 -13.32 2.98 20.54
C ARG A 78 -14.39 3.52 19.62
N ILE A 79 -14.19 3.32 18.32
CA ILE A 79 -15.25 3.51 17.33
C ILE A 79 -16.04 2.21 17.29
N LEU A 80 -17.24 2.24 17.87
CA LEU A 80 -18.16 1.12 17.96
C LEU A 80 -18.83 0.90 16.61
N ARG A 81 -18.10 0.26 15.69
CA ARG A 81 -18.63 -0.12 14.37
C ARG A 81 -18.74 -1.63 14.28
N ALA A 82 -19.93 -2.12 13.96
CA ALA A 82 -20.13 -3.50 13.51
C ALA A 82 -19.51 -3.67 12.11
N ALA A 83 -18.19 -3.71 12.03
CA ALA A 83 -17.49 -3.97 10.79
C ALA A 83 -17.41 -5.48 10.57
N ARG A 84 -18.25 -6.03 9.68
CA ARG A 84 -17.92 -7.29 9.01
C ARG A 84 -16.66 -7.03 8.18
N ARG A 85 -15.50 -7.34 8.75
CA ARG A 85 -14.23 -7.30 8.03
C ARG A 85 -14.33 -8.36 6.95
N ALA A 86 -14.68 -7.97 5.73
CA ALA A 86 -14.53 -8.84 4.57
C ALA A 86 -13.05 -9.19 4.47
N ARG A 87 -12.64 -10.33 5.03
CA ARG A 87 -11.33 -10.88 4.74
C ARG A 87 -11.34 -11.16 3.26
N SER A 88 -10.55 -10.42 2.48
CA SER A 88 -10.36 -10.76 1.08
C SER A 88 -9.83 -12.19 1.03
N LYS A 89 -10.65 -13.14 0.61
CA LYS A 89 -10.28 -14.54 0.42
C LYS A 89 -9.47 -14.70 -0.88
N LEU A 90 -8.54 -13.77 -1.13
CA LEU A 90 -7.68 -13.82 -2.30
C LEU A 90 -6.74 -15.02 -2.14
N THR A 91 -6.99 -16.05 -2.92
CA THR A 91 -6.08 -17.19 -3.12
C THR A 91 -5.11 -16.85 -4.25
N THR A 92 -3.89 -17.36 -4.15
CA THR A 92 -2.89 -17.32 -5.23
C THR A 92 -2.35 -18.72 -5.41
N LEU A 93 -1.84 -19.02 -6.60
CA LEU A 93 -1.10 -20.24 -6.83
C LEU A 93 0.19 -20.26 -5.98
N ASP A 94 0.54 -21.43 -5.48
CA ASP A 94 1.74 -21.67 -4.70
C ASP A 94 2.79 -22.43 -5.50
N PHE A 95 3.50 -21.71 -6.38
CA PHE A 95 4.53 -22.30 -7.25
C PHE A 95 5.67 -22.98 -6.49
N SER A 96 5.93 -22.63 -5.23
CA SER A 96 6.94 -23.35 -4.41
C SER A 96 6.52 -24.78 -4.04
N ARG A 97 5.25 -25.12 -4.18
CA ARG A 97 4.70 -26.47 -3.94
C ARG A 97 4.13 -27.10 -5.21
N ALA A 98 4.46 -26.54 -6.37
CA ALA A 98 4.00 -27.07 -7.64
C ALA A 98 4.70 -28.39 -7.96
N ASP A 99 3.94 -29.37 -8.46
CA ASP A 99 4.50 -30.57 -9.08
C ASP A 99 4.80 -30.28 -10.55
N PHE A 100 6.01 -29.80 -10.81
CA PHE A 100 6.46 -29.52 -12.18
C PHE A 100 6.68 -30.79 -13.02
N GLY A 101 6.87 -31.96 -12.39
CA GLY A 101 6.96 -33.23 -13.09
C GLY A 101 5.63 -33.59 -13.73
N LEU A 102 4.58 -33.68 -12.91
CA LEU A 102 3.22 -33.91 -13.37
C LEU A 102 2.74 -32.84 -14.35
N PHE A 103 3.11 -31.58 -14.13
CA PHE A 103 2.76 -30.48 -15.03
C PHE A 103 3.33 -30.67 -16.44
N ARG A 104 4.62 -31.05 -16.54
CA ARG A 104 5.24 -31.37 -17.84
C ARG A 104 4.61 -32.59 -18.48
N ASP A 105 4.33 -33.63 -17.71
CA ASP A 105 3.72 -34.86 -18.24
C ASP A 105 2.33 -34.60 -18.81
N LEU A 106 1.50 -33.81 -18.12
CA LEU A 106 0.16 -33.47 -18.61
C LEU A 106 0.19 -32.68 -19.92
N LEU A 107 1.15 -31.76 -20.09
CA LEU A 107 1.31 -30.99 -21.32
C LEU A 107 2.00 -31.78 -22.43
N GLY A 108 2.94 -32.67 -22.08
CA GLY A 108 3.68 -33.51 -23.02
C GLY A 108 2.85 -34.66 -23.61
N ARG A 109 1.78 -35.09 -22.91
CA ARG A 109 0.83 -36.10 -23.43
C ARG A 109 -0.09 -35.57 -24.53
N ILE A 110 -0.16 -34.25 -24.72
CA ILE A 110 -1.01 -33.65 -25.73
C ILE A 110 -0.28 -33.71 -27.07
N SER A 111 -0.92 -34.33 -28.07
CA SER A 111 -0.44 -34.32 -29.45
C SER A 111 -0.70 -32.94 -30.06
N TRP A 112 0.17 -31.97 -29.79
CA TRP A 112 0.00 -30.58 -30.20
C TRP A 112 -0.16 -30.42 -31.71
N ASP A 113 0.55 -31.22 -32.50
CA ASP A 113 0.44 -31.20 -33.96
C ASP A 113 -1.00 -31.44 -34.42
N LYS A 114 -1.66 -32.46 -33.88
CA LYS A 114 -3.07 -32.76 -34.19
C LYS A 114 -4.05 -31.78 -33.55
N ALA A 115 -3.73 -31.30 -32.35
CA ALA A 115 -4.61 -30.41 -31.60
C ALA A 115 -4.67 -29.00 -32.24
N LEU A 116 -3.60 -28.59 -32.91
CA LEU A 116 -3.45 -27.28 -33.54
C LEU A 116 -3.62 -27.33 -35.08
N GLU A 117 -3.72 -28.52 -35.67
CA GLU A 117 -3.92 -28.70 -37.10
C GLU A 117 -5.17 -27.95 -37.60
N GLY A 118 -5.01 -27.17 -38.68
CA GLY A 118 -6.10 -26.42 -39.31
C GLY A 118 -6.66 -25.25 -38.48
N LYS A 119 -6.06 -24.90 -37.34
CA LYS A 119 -6.53 -23.80 -36.48
C LYS A 119 -5.76 -22.51 -36.72
N GLY A 120 -6.49 -21.39 -36.68
CA GLY A 120 -5.89 -20.06 -36.68
C GLY A 120 -5.12 -19.76 -35.39
N ALA A 121 -4.26 -18.75 -35.41
CA ALA A 121 -3.41 -18.38 -34.27
C ALA A 121 -4.22 -18.11 -32.98
N GLN A 122 -5.39 -17.49 -33.10
CA GLN A 122 -6.26 -17.19 -31.98
C GLN A 122 -6.83 -18.46 -31.33
N ASP A 123 -7.39 -19.36 -32.15
CA ASP A 123 -7.97 -20.62 -31.68
C ASP A 123 -6.91 -21.53 -31.06
N SER A 124 -5.73 -21.59 -31.69
CA SER A 124 -4.56 -22.30 -31.17
C SER A 124 -4.11 -21.74 -29.81
N SER A 125 -4.11 -20.41 -29.64
CA SER A 125 -3.78 -19.77 -28.36
C SER A 125 -4.79 -20.10 -27.27
N LEU A 126 -6.09 -20.10 -27.59
CA LEU A 126 -7.15 -20.46 -26.64
C LEU A 126 -7.05 -21.92 -26.20
N LEU A 127 -6.81 -22.84 -27.14
CA LEU A 127 -6.62 -24.26 -26.86
C LEU A 127 -5.41 -24.50 -25.95
N PHE A 128 -4.29 -23.89 -26.28
CA PHE A 128 -3.09 -23.95 -25.46
C PHE A 128 -3.34 -23.42 -24.04
N LYS A 129 -3.94 -22.22 -23.91
CA LYS A 129 -4.28 -21.64 -22.61
C LYS A 129 -5.22 -22.54 -21.82
N GLY A 130 -6.20 -23.16 -22.47
CA GLY A 130 -7.12 -24.09 -21.82
C GLY A 130 -6.40 -25.28 -21.19
N HIS A 131 -5.55 -25.97 -21.96
CA HIS A 131 -4.76 -27.09 -21.44
C HIS A 131 -3.75 -26.67 -20.37
N LEU A 132 -3.11 -25.51 -20.54
CA LEU A 132 -2.18 -24.95 -19.56
C LEU A 132 -2.87 -24.68 -18.22
N LEU A 133 -4.04 -24.04 -18.25
CA LEU A 133 -4.82 -23.74 -17.04
C LEU A 133 -5.33 -25.02 -16.38
N GLN A 134 -5.75 -26.01 -17.15
CA GLN A 134 -6.18 -27.31 -16.62
C GLN A 134 -5.03 -28.05 -15.93
N ALA A 135 -3.84 -28.08 -16.54
CA ALA A 135 -2.65 -28.65 -15.90
C ALA A 135 -2.26 -27.86 -14.64
N GLN A 136 -2.41 -26.53 -14.67
CA GLN A 136 -2.07 -25.65 -13.56
C GLN A 136 -2.95 -25.92 -12.34
N GLU A 137 -4.26 -26.11 -12.54
CA GLU A 137 -5.20 -26.43 -11.46
C GLU A 137 -4.89 -27.78 -10.78
N ARG A 138 -4.39 -28.75 -11.55
CA ARG A 138 -4.06 -30.09 -11.03
C ARG A 138 -2.71 -30.14 -10.32
N CYS A 139 -1.74 -29.38 -10.79
CA CYS A 139 -0.35 -29.50 -10.33
C CYS A 139 0.07 -28.42 -9.33
N ILE A 140 -0.64 -27.29 -9.27
CA ILE A 140 -0.22 -26.15 -8.46
C ILE A 140 -1.27 -25.86 -7.38
N PRO A 141 -0.99 -26.20 -6.11
CA PRO A 141 -1.92 -25.92 -5.04
C PRO A 141 -2.10 -24.41 -4.85
N THR A 142 -3.26 -24.01 -4.33
CA THR A 142 -3.50 -22.60 -3.98
C THR A 142 -3.11 -22.34 -2.52
N LYS A 143 -2.54 -21.17 -2.27
CA LYS A 143 -2.32 -20.63 -0.93
C LYS A 143 -3.16 -19.39 -0.71
N ARG A 144 -3.58 -19.17 0.53
CA ARG A 144 -4.19 -17.90 0.92
C ARG A 144 -3.13 -16.81 0.84
N LYS A 145 -3.44 -15.72 0.16
CA LYS A 145 -2.64 -14.51 0.24
C LYS A 145 -2.75 -14.01 1.67
N SER A 146 -1.69 -14.17 2.46
CA SER A 146 -1.61 -13.46 3.73
C SER A 146 -1.75 -11.98 3.40
N GLY A 147 -2.73 -11.31 4.02
CA GLY A 147 -2.91 -9.86 3.84
C GLY A 147 -1.55 -9.22 4.08
N LYS A 148 -1.08 -8.37 3.14
CA LYS A 148 0.27 -7.79 3.09
C LYS A 148 0.88 -7.80 4.48
N THR A 149 1.71 -8.79 4.80
CA THR A 149 2.57 -8.69 5.98
C THR A 149 3.27 -7.37 5.77
N THR A 150 2.96 -6.37 6.59
CA THR A 150 3.53 -5.02 6.46
C THR A 150 5.03 -5.24 6.39
N LYS A 151 5.59 -5.12 5.17
CA LYS A 151 7.01 -5.37 4.94
C LYS A 151 7.71 -4.51 5.97
N ARG A 152 8.60 -5.12 6.76
CA ARG A 152 9.36 -4.37 7.73
C ARG A 152 10.04 -3.22 6.98
N PRO A 153 9.92 -1.98 7.45
CA PRO A 153 10.61 -0.87 6.82
C PRO A 153 12.10 -1.18 6.73
N LEU A 154 12.77 -0.72 5.67
CA LEU A 154 14.19 -1.01 5.43
C LEU A 154 15.08 -0.65 6.62
N TRP A 155 14.72 0.42 7.34
CA TRP A 155 15.44 0.86 8.54
C TRP A 155 15.24 -0.03 9.76
N MET A 156 14.29 -0.96 9.77
CA MET A 156 13.89 -1.73 10.95
C MET A 156 14.64 -3.07 11.02
N ASN A 157 15.86 -3.03 11.56
CA ASN A 157 16.64 -4.22 11.90
C ASN A 157 16.19 -4.85 13.25
N LYS A 158 16.74 -6.02 13.59
CA LYS A 158 16.39 -6.78 14.82
C LYS A 158 16.67 -5.98 16.10
N GLU A 159 17.75 -5.22 16.11
CA GLU A 159 18.19 -4.41 17.25
C GLU A 159 17.21 -3.25 17.53
N LEU A 160 16.88 -2.45 16.51
CA LEU A 160 15.92 -1.36 16.63
C LEU A 160 14.52 -1.86 16.97
N LEU A 161 14.15 -3.05 16.47
CA LEU A 161 12.90 -3.69 16.89
C LEU A 161 12.91 -3.99 18.39
N GLY A 162 14.04 -4.46 18.94
CA GLY A 162 14.26 -4.61 20.37
C GLY A 162 14.08 -3.29 21.12
N LYS A 163 14.64 -2.20 20.62
CA LYS A 163 14.51 -0.86 21.22
C LYS A 163 13.08 -0.32 21.17
N VAL A 164 12.35 -0.58 20.10
CA VAL A 164 10.92 -0.26 20.00
C VAL A 164 10.09 -1.09 20.98
N LYS A 165 10.45 -2.35 21.22
CA LYS A 165 9.81 -3.19 22.25
C LYS A 165 10.12 -2.68 23.66
N GLN A 166 11.38 -2.37 23.94
CA GLN A 166 11.82 -1.78 25.21
C GLN A 166 11.04 -0.49 25.52
N LYS A 167 10.87 0.40 24.52
CA LYS A 167 10.03 1.60 24.65
C LYS A 167 8.57 1.25 25.01
N ARG A 168 8.00 0.19 24.44
CA ARG A 168 6.63 -0.26 24.75
C ARG A 168 6.54 -0.88 26.15
N GLU A 169 7.56 -1.61 26.57
CA GLU A 169 7.67 -2.19 27.92
C GLU A 169 7.79 -1.09 28.98
N ALA A 170 8.71 -0.15 28.78
CA ALA A 170 8.87 1.01 29.65
C ALA A 170 7.57 1.81 29.78
N TYR A 171 6.80 1.96 28.69
CA TYR A 171 5.47 2.57 28.76
C TYR A 171 4.48 1.78 29.63
N ARG A 172 4.48 0.44 29.53
CA ARG A 172 3.61 -0.40 30.38
C ARG A 172 4.02 -0.33 31.84
N GLY A 173 5.32 -0.41 32.13
CA GLY A 173 5.86 -0.31 33.48
C GLY A 173 5.57 1.04 34.11
N TRP A 174 5.79 2.14 33.37
CA TRP A 174 5.44 3.49 33.84
C TRP A 174 3.94 3.62 34.11
N LYS A 175 3.09 3.09 33.21
CA LYS A 175 1.64 3.09 33.41
C LYS A 175 1.19 2.31 34.65
N GLN A 176 1.95 1.29 35.06
CA GLN A 176 1.69 0.47 36.24
C GLN A 176 2.37 1.01 37.51
N GLY A 177 3.04 2.17 37.43
CA GLY A 177 3.79 2.76 38.54
C GLY A 177 5.12 2.03 38.86
N GLN A 178 5.55 1.10 38.01
CA GLN A 178 6.76 0.30 38.22
C GLN A 178 8.04 0.97 37.71
N VAL A 179 7.90 1.97 36.83
CA VAL A 179 9.01 2.68 36.20
C VAL A 179 8.83 4.17 36.40
N ALA A 180 9.90 4.85 36.83
CA ALA A 180 9.89 6.30 37.00
C ALA A 180 9.68 7.03 35.67
N TRP A 181 9.09 8.23 35.73
CA TRP A 181 8.85 9.03 34.53
C TRP A 181 10.14 9.37 33.78
N GLU A 182 11.20 9.68 34.51
CA GLU A 182 12.51 10.05 33.99
C GLU A 182 13.12 8.91 33.17
N GLU A 183 13.09 7.69 33.70
CA GLU A 183 13.61 6.48 33.04
C GLU A 183 12.81 6.13 31.78
N TYR A 184 11.47 6.25 31.84
CA TYR A 184 10.62 6.10 30.66
C TYR A 184 10.97 7.15 29.59
N ARG A 185 11.12 8.41 29.99
CA ARG A 185 11.41 9.54 29.10
C ARG A 185 12.75 9.34 28.39
N GLU A 186 13.78 8.89 29.10
CA GLU A 186 15.09 8.59 28.53
C GLU A 186 15.03 7.44 27.52
N THR A 187 14.35 6.35 27.87
CA THR A 187 14.13 5.20 26.98
C THR A 187 13.43 5.62 25.68
N VAL A 188 12.42 6.49 25.78
CA VAL A 188 11.70 7.04 24.62
C VAL A 188 12.61 7.90 23.75
N ARG A 189 13.42 8.78 24.35
CA ARG A 189 14.36 9.66 23.64
C ARG A 189 15.42 8.85 22.90
N ALA A 190 16.05 7.88 23.58
CA ALA A 190 17.06 7.02 23.00
C ALA A 190 16.50 6.21 21.81
N ALA A 191 15.33 5.56 21.98
CA ALA A 191 14.70 4.80 20.91
C ALA A 191 14.33 5.70 19.70
N ARG A 192 13.86 6.93 19.96
CA ARG A 192 13.54 7.89 18.88
C ARG A 192 14.78 8.31 18.11
N ASP A 193 15.88 8.60 18.81
CA ASP A 193 17.14 9.02 18.18
C ASP A 193 17.74 7.91 17.32
N GLN A 194 17.76 6.67 17.82
CA GLN A 194 18.26 5.53 17.05
C GLN A 194 17.42 5.26 15.79
N VAL A 195 16.09 5.34 15.88
CA VAL A 195 15.22 5.21 14.70
C VAL A 195 15.48 6.35 13.70
N ARG A 196 15.72 7.57 14.17
CA ARG A 196 16.08 8.71 13.31
C ARG A 196 17.40 8.47 12.59
N LYS A 197 18.44 8.06 13.32
CA LYS A 197 19.76 7.74 12.76
C LYS A 197 19.69 6.62 11.73
N ALA A 198 18.96 5.53 12.02
CA ALA A 198 18.82 4.41 11.09
C ALA A 198 18.10 4.78 9.78
N LYS A 199 17.08 5.64 9.84
CA LYS A 199 16.42 6.17 8.64
C LYS A 199 17.38 7.03 7.82
N ALA A 200 18.09 7.94 8.47
CA ALA A 200 19.06 8.82 7.81
C ALA A 200 20.18 8.03 7.14
N LEU A 201 20.71 6.99 7.79
CA LEU A 201 21.76 6.15 7.22
C LEU A 201 21.33 5.46 5.92
N ILE A 202 20.09 4.96 5.85
CA ILE A 202 19.55 4.36 4.63
C ILE A 202 19.33 5.40 3.53
N GLU A 203 18.82 6.58 3.89
CA GLU A 203 18.64 7.66 2.91
C GLU A 203 20.00 8.14 2.37
N ILE A 204 21.02 8.22 3.21
CA ILE A 204 22.40 8.54 2.82
C ILE A 204 22.97 7.44 1.91
N SER A 205 22.81 6.16 2.24
CA SER A 205 23.33 5.07 1.40
C SER A 205 22.64 5.05 0.04
N LEU A 206 21.30 5.23 0.00
CA LEU A 206 20.55 5.31 -1.25
C LEU A 206 20.96 6.51 -2.12
N ALA A 207 21.31 7.65 -1.49
CA ALA A 207 21.78 8.82 -2.22
C ALA A 207 23.20 8.63 -2.76
N ARG A 208 24.09 7.99 -2.01
CA ARG A 208 25.46 7.67 -2.45
C ARG A 208 25.46 6.68 -3.61
N ASP A 209 24.67 5.62 -3.50
CA ASP A 209 24.63 4.51 -4.45
C ASP A 209 23.71 4.79 -5.65
N VAL A 210 23.19 6.02 -5.79
CA VAL A 210 22.20 6.34 -6.83
C VAL A 210 22.77 6.16 -8.25
N LYS A 211 24.08 6.41 -8.43
CA LYS A 211 24.74 6.26 -9.73
C LYS A 211 24.77 4.80 -10.18
N ASP A 212 25.10 3.90 -9.25
CA ASP A 212 25.27 2.47 -9.53
C ASP A 212 23.95 1.69 -9.42
N ASN A 213 23.03 2.13 -8.57
CA ASN A 213 21.76 1.45 -8.27
C ASN A 213 20.55 2.38 -8.27
N LYS A 214 20.32 3.05 -9.40
CA LYS A 214 19.16 3.93 -9.66
C LYS A 214 17.83 3.28 -9.25
N LYS A 215 17.66 1.99 -9.53
CA LYS A 215 16.43 1.23 -9.25
C LYS A 215 16.08 1.21 -7.77
N SER A 216 17.07 1.08 -6.88
CA SER A 216 16.85 1.07 -5.43
C SER A 216 16.34 2.42 -4.90
N PHE A 217 16.90 3.51 -5.41
CA PHE A 217 16.52 4.88 -5.08
C PHE A 217 15.09 5.18 -5.56
N TYR A 218 14.78 4.96 -6.83
CA TYR A 218 13.43 5.21 -7.36
C TYR A 218 12.37 4.33 -6.71
N ARG A 219 12.72 3.09 -6.32
CA ARG A 219 11.84 2.23 -5.50
C ARG A 219 11.59 2.82 -4.11
N TYR A 220 12.61 3.37 -3.45
CA TYR A 220 12.42 4.05 -2.16
C TYR A 220 11.50 5.27 -2.30
N VAL A 221 11.73 6.10 -3.33
CA VAL A 221 10.90 7.28 -3.61
C VAL A 221 9.45 6.87 -3.90
N SER A 222 9.22 5.88 -4.75
CA SER A 222 7.87 5.42 -5.08
C SER A 222 7.13 4.80 -3.89
N ASP A 223 7.82 4.08 -3.00
CA ASP A 223 7.25 3.58 -1.75
C ASP A 223 6.83 4.69 -0.77
N LYS A 224 7.41 5.90 -0.89
CA LYS A 224 7.06 7.08 -0.07
C LYS A 224 5.95 7.93 -0.68
N ARG A 225 5.70 7.82 -1.98
CA ARG A 225 4.62 8.55 -2.64
C ARG A 225 3.27 8.02 -2.16
N ARG A 226 2.38 8.93 -1.76
CA ARG A 226 1.02 8.59 -1.30
C ARG A 226 0.14 8.09 -2.44
N THR A 227 0.35 8.64 -3.63
CA THR A 227 -0.31 8.26 -4.88
C THR A 227 0.62 7.37 -5.68
N ARG A 228 0.08 6.29 -6.24
CA ARG A 228 0.77 5.52 -7.28
C ARG A 228 0.42 6.20 -8.59
N GLU A 229 1.42 6.54 -9.38
CA GLU A 229 1.21 6.91 -10.79
C GLU A 229 0.65 5.67 -11.47
N ASN A 230 -0.65 5.69 -11.76
CA ASN A 230 -1.24 4.75 -12.70
C ASN A 230 -0.95 5.28 -14.11
N VAL A 231 -1.05 4.41 -15.12
CA VAL A 231 -1.02 4.86 -16.51
C VAL A 231 -2.09 5.94 -16.67
N GLY A 232 -1.66 7.13 -17.08
CA GLY A 232 -2.54 8.27 -17.31
C GLY A 232 -3.59 7.96 -18.38
N PRO A 233 -4.57 8.83 -18.59
CA PRO A 233 -5.45 8.71 -19.73
C PRO A 233 -4.64 8.68 -21.03
N LEU A 234 -5.03 7.80 -21.96
CA LEU A 234 -4.39 7.66 -23.26
C LEU A 234 -5.34 8.19 -24.34
N TRP A 235 -4.80 8.69 -25.45
CA TRP A 235 -5.60 8.98 -26.63
C TRP A 235 -5.64 7.74 -27.52
N ASN A 236 -6.82 7.34 -27.95
CA ASN A 236 -6.95 6.29 -28.96
C ASN A 236 -6.83 6.88 -30.38
N GLU A 237 -6.86 6.01 -31.38
CA GLU A 237 -6.78 6.42 -32.80
C GLU A 237 -7.99 7.26 -33.26
N THR A 238 -9.14 7.17 -32.56
CA THR A 238 -10.33 7.99 -32.85
C THR A 238 -10.26 9.39 -32.23
N GLY A 239 -9.20 9.70 -31.45
CA GLY A 239 -9.03 10.98 -30.78
C GLY A 239 -9.81 11.13 -29.48
N ASP A 240 -10.29 10.02 -28.90
CA ASP A 240 -11.00 9.98 -27.62
C ASP A 240 -10.04 9.71 -26.44
N LEU A 241 -10.37 10.31 -25.29
CA LEU A 241 -9.60 10.16 -24.07
C LEU A 241 -10.00 8.90 -23.30
N VAL A 242 -9.12 7.90 -23.32
CA VAL A 242 -9.30 6.60 -22.69
C VAL A 242 -8.86 6.60 -21.24
N THR A 243 -9.79 6.35 -20.31
CA THR A 243 -9.51 6.37 -18.86
C THR A 243 -9.59 4.99 -18.20
N GLN A 244 -10.29 4.01 -18.80
CA GLN A 244 -10.44 2.66 -18.26
C GLN A 244 -9.23 1.77 -18.56
N ASP A 245 -8.85 0.91 -17.61
CA ASP A 245 -7.63 0.08 -17.73
C ASP A 245 -7.71 -0.94 -18.89
N LYS A 246 -8.91 -1.46 -19.20
CA LYS A 246 -9.11 -2.40 -20.33
C LYS A 246 -8.84 -1.72 -21.66
N GLU A 247 -9.49 -0.58 -21.88
CA GLU A 247 -9.37 0.20 -23.11
C GLU A 247 -7.94 0.72 -23.28
N LYS A 248 -7.26 1.14 -22.20
CA LYS A 248 -5.84 1.50 -22.26
C LYS A 248 -4.96 0.35 -22.73
N ALA A 249 -5.25 -0.87 -22.28
CA ALA A 249 -4.50 -2.05 -22.71
C ALA A 249 -4.76 -2.40 -24.18
N GLU A 250 -5.99 -2.18 -24.67
CA GLU A 250 -6.37 -2.33 -26.08
C GLU A 250 -5.63 -1.32 -26.95
N VAL A 251 -5.65 -0.02 -26.61
CA VAL A 251 -4.90 1.03 -27.34
C VAL A 251 -3.41 0.72 -27.43
N LEU A 252 -2.79 0.28 -26.34
CA LEU A 252 -1.38 -0.11 -26.34
C LEU A 252 -1.12 -1.37 -27.19
N ASN A 253 -2.05 -2.33 -27.18
CA ASN A 253 -1.95 -3.54 -27.99
C ASN A 253 -2.10 -3.24 -29.48
N ASP A 254 -3.02 -2.35 -29.85
CA ASP A 254 -3.24 -1.94 -31.25
C ASP A 254 -2.01 -1.21 -31.81
N PHE A 255 -1.45 -0.30 -31.01
CA PHE A 255 -0.16 0.33 -31.34
C PHE A 255 0.96 -0.70 -31.48
N PHE A 256 1.03 -1.68 -30.58
CA PHE A 256 2.05 -2.73 -30.67
C PHE A 256 1.87 -3.62 -31.91
N ALA A 257 0.63 -3.94 -32.27
CA ALA A 257 0.31 -4.69 -33.48
C ALA A 257 0.72 -3.91 -34.74
N SER A 258 0.41 -2.61 -34.81
CA SER A 258 0.71 -1.77 -35.98
C SER A 258 2.21 -1.69 -36.29
N VAL A 259 3.06 -1.63 -35.26
CA VAL A 259 4.53 -1.64 -35.43
C VAL A 259 5.09 -3.03 -35.77
N PHE A 260 4.41 -4.11 -35.37
CA PHE A 260 4.88 -5.48 -35.63
C PHE A 260 4.48 -6.02 -37.02
N THR A 261 3.43 -5.49 -37.64
CA THR A 261 2.91 -5.97 -38.93
C THR A 261 3.75 -5.57 -40.15
N GLY A 262 4.85 -4.81 -40.01
CA GLY A 262 5.58 -4.21 -41.12
C GLY A 262 6.73 -5.02 -41.76
N LYS A 263 7.14 -6.19 -41.23
CA LYS A 263 8.38 -6.88 -41.72
C LYS A 263 8.29 -8.39 -41.98
N CYS A 264 7.11 -9.03 -41.89
CA CYS A 264 7.03 -10.49 -41.99
C CYS A 264 6.51 -11.05 -43.33
N LEU A 265 6.38 -10.25 -44.38
CA LEU A 265 5.86 -10.74 -45.67
C LEU A 265 6.93 -11.21 -46.67
N SER A 266 8.23 -11.12 -46.37
CA SER A 266 9.30 -11.53 -47.30
C SER A 266 10.15 -12.73 -46.87
N HIS A 267 9.83 -13.39 -45.75
CA HIS A 267 10.53 -14.62 -45.36
C HIS A 267 9.57 -15.80 -45.40
N THR A 268 9.54 -16.43 -46.58
CA THR A 268 9.10 -17.80 -46.75
C THR A 268 9.68 -18.66 -45.62
N ALA A 269 8.80 -19.35 -44.91
CA ALA A 269 9.17 -20.25 -43.83
C ALA A 269 10.15 -21.32 -44.34
N GLN A 270 11.43 -21.17 -43.99
CA GLN A 270 12.31 -22.30 -43.80
C GLN A 270 12.49 -22.48 -42.30
N VAL A 271 11.94 -23.58 -41.80
CA VAL A 271 12.25 -24.12 -40.48
C VAL A 271 13.74 -24.44 -40.48
N ALA A 272 14.53 -23.60 -39.80
CA ALA A 272 15.91 -23.90 -39.48
C ALA A 272 16.06 -23.84 -37.96
N GLU A 273 16.54 -24.94 -37.40
CA GLU A 273 16.81 -25.20 -36.00
C GLU A 273 17.62 -24.07 -35.33
N GLY A 274 17.28 -23.84 -34.06
CA GLY A 274 18.14 -23.26 -33.02
C GLY A 274 18.97 -22.05 -33.41
N ARG A 275 18.48 -20.83 -33.13
CA ARG A 275 19.36 -19.69 -32.93
C ARG A 275 18.98 -18.83 -31.73
N ASP A 276 20.04 -18.52 -31.00
CA ASP A 276 20.17 -17.76 -29.77
C ASP A 276 19.57 -16.35 -29.89
N TRP A 277 18.83 -15.92 -28.87
CA TRP A 277 18.00 -14.70 -28.91
C TRP A 277 18.77 -13.40 -28.61
N GLU A 278 20.10 -13.40 -28.65
CA GLU A 278 20.92 -12.29 -28.13
C GLU A 278 21.30 -11.20 -29.15
N THR A 279 20.97 -11.32 -30.45
CA THR A 279 21.48 -10.38 -31.47
C THR A 279 20.43 -9.61 -32.27
N ALA A 280 19.15 -9.66 -31.91
CA ALA A 280 18.14 -8.82 -32.56
C ALA A 280 18.13 -7.41 -31.93
N GLU A 281 18.69 -6.41 -32.64
CA GLU A 281 18.53 -5.01 -32.24
C GLU A 281 17.04 -4.60 -32.26
N PRO A 282 16.53 -3.97 -31.18
CA PRO A 282 15.14 -3.54 -31.13
C PRO A 282 14.92 -2.36 -32.09
N PRO A 283 13.73 -2.24 -32.71
CA PRO A 283 13.43 -1.14 -33.61
C PRO A 283 13.45 0.20 -32.85
N THR A 284 14.27 1.12 -33.33
CA THR A 284 14.38 2.49 -32.82
C THR A 284 13.14 3.29 -33.18
N VAL A 285 12.34 3.69 -32.19
CA VAL A 285 11.21 4.62 -32.37
C VAL A 285 11.77 6.04 -32.51
N GLY A 286 11.56 6.64 -33.69
CA GLY A 286 11.80 8.06 -33.92
C GLY A 286 10.87 8.92 -33.06
N LYS A 287 11.44 9.87 -32.33
CA LYS A 287 10.68 10.89 -31.61
C LYS A 287 10.18 11.90 -32.62
N ASP A 288 8.91 11.85 -32.95
CA ASP A 288 8.24 13.00 -33.54
C ASP A 288 6.90 13.28 -32.86
N GLN A 289 6.84 14.52 -32.38
CA GLN A 289 5.70 15.37 -32.03
C GLN A 289 5.01 15.21 -30.66
N VAL A 290 5.21 16.28 -29.88
CA VAL A 290 4.46 16.75 -28.71
C VAL A 290 3.26 17.53 -29.20
#